data_AF-A0A4Y9V0T4-F1
#
_entry.id   AF-A0A4Y9V0T4-F1
#
_cell.length_a   1.000
_cell.length_b   1.000
_cell.length_c   1.000
_cell.angle_alpha   90.00
_cell.angle_beta   90.00
_cell.angle_gamma   90.00
#
_symmetry.space_group_name_H-M   'P 1'
#
loop_
_entity.id
_entity.type
_entity.pdbx_description
1 polymer ?
#
loop_
_entity_poly.entity_id
_entity_poly.type
_entity_poly.pdbx_seq_one_letter_code
_entity_poly.pdbx_strand_id
1 'polypeptide(L)' 'MNEKRNRVRQADSLAERLAADALRLREEASHLEPGPERDALLSKAHRNKMAADINSCLTAPGRRLPG' A
#
# COMPACT_ATOMS: atom_id res chain seq x y z
N MET A 1 -14.93 30.54 -7.78
CA MET A 1 -13.66 29.92 -8.21
C MET A 1 -13.78 28.42 -7.94
N ASN A 2 -14.16 27.62 -8.93
CA ASN A 2 -14.21 26.17 -8.76
C ASN A 2 -12.81 25.62 -9.01
N GLU A 3 -12.09 25.32 -7.94
CA GLU A 3 -10.88 24.53 -8.00
C GLU A 3 -11.25 23.18 -8.64
N LYS A 4 -10.92 23.01 -9.92
CA LYS A 4 -10.97 21.70 -10.57
C LYS A 4 -10.00 20.82 -9.81
N ARG A 5 -10.51 20.08 -8.83
CA ARG A 5 -9.80 18.98 -8.20
C ARG A 5 -9.47 18.02 -9.34
N ASN A 6 -8.23 18.06 -9.80
CA ASN A 6 -7.73 17.12 -10.77
C ASN A 6 -7.70 15.79 -10.05
N ARG A 7 -8.83 15.09 -10.03
CA ARG A 7 -8.97 13.77 -9.46
C ARG A 7 -8.22 12.89 -10.45
N VAL A 8 -6.89 12.84 -10.29
CA VAL A 8 -6.03 11.90 -10.97
C VAL A 8 -6.67 10.56 -10.68
N ARG A 9 -7.30 10.00 -11.72
CA ARG A 9 -7.88 8.67 -11.69
C ARG A 9 -6.65 7.77 -11.66
N GLN A 10 -6.09 7.57 -10.46
CA GLN A 10 -5.09 6.54 -10.27
C GLN A 10 -5.77 5.26 -10.73
N ALA A 11 -5.27 4.67 -11.81
CA ALA A 11 -5.86 3.48 -12.41
C ALA A 11 -6.03 2.37 -11.35
N ASP A 12 -5.12 2.37 -10.37
CA ASP A 12 -5.11 1.54 -9.18
C ASP A 12 -5.27 2.41 -7.91
N SER A 13 -6.02 1.92 -6.94
CA SER A 13 -6.19 2.52 -5.62
C SER A 13 -4.85 2.66 -4.90
N LEU A 14 -4.74 3.62 -3.96
CA LEU A 14 -3.54 3.76 -3.13
C LEU A 14 -3.13 2.44 -2.44
N ALA A 15 -4.12 1.66 -1.99
CA ALA A 15 -3.89 0.33 -1.43
C ALA A 15 -3.27 -0.65 -2.43
N GLU A 16 -3.73 -0.66 -3.68
CA GLU A 16 -3.23 -1.56 -4.73
C GLU A 16 -1.78 -1.25 -5.07
N ARG A 17 -1.42 0.04 -5.16
CA ARG A 17 -0.04 0.48 -5.37
C ARG A 17 0.88 0.09 -4.21
N LEU A 18 0.42 0.29 -2.98
CA LEU A 18 1.17 -0.09 -1.78
C LEU A 18 1.36 -1.61 -1.66
N ALA A 19 0.34 -2.40 -2.05
CA ALA A 19 0.42 -3.85 -2.09
C ALA A 19 1.41 -4.33 -3.16
N ALA A 20 1.39 -3.73 -4.36
CA ALA A 20 2.34 -4.02 -5.43
C ALA A 20 3.78 -3.68 -5.02
N ASP A 21 4.01 -2.53 -4.39
CA ASP A 21 5.32 -2.15 -3.86
C ASP A 21 5.79 -3.12 -2.77
N ALA A 22 4.89 -3.58 -1.89
CA ALA A 22 5.22 -4.55 -0.86
C ALA A 22 5.65 -5.91 -1.44
N LEU A 23 5.02 -6.35 -2.53
CA LEU A 23 5.43 -7.56 -3.25
C LEU A 23 6.81 -7.38 -3.89
N ARG A 24 7.01 -6.28 -4.60
CA ARG A 24 8.29 -5.99 -5.26
C ARG A 24 9.45 -5.90 -4.26
N LEU A 25 9.24 -5.25 -3.12
CA LEU A 25 10.24 -5.16 -2.05
C LEU A 25 10.57 -6.53 -1.43
N ARG A 26 9.59 -7.45 -1.38
CA ARG A 26 9.82 -8.84 -0.95
C ARG A 26 10.61 -9.63 -1.98
N GLU A 27 10.34 -9.44 -3.26
CA GLU A 27 11.11 -10.06 -4.34
C GLU A 27 12.56 -9.54 -4.31
N GLU A 28 12.78 -8.22 -4.23
CA GLU A 28 14.10 -7.62 -4.06
C GLU A 28 14.82 -8.20 -2.82
N ALA A 29 14.13 -8.30 -1.68
CA ALA A 29 14.67 -8.92 -0.47
C ALA A 29 14.98 -10.42 -0.62
N SER A 30 14.29 -11.13 -1.51
CA SER A 30 14.52 -12.56 -1.76
C SER A 30 15.79 -12.82 -2.57
N HIS A 31 16.21 -11.84 -3.39
CA HIS A 31 17.47 -11.88 -4.13
C HIS A 31 18.68 -11.45 -3.31
N LEU A 32 18.47 -10.84 -2.14
CA LEU A 32 19.54 -10.40 -1.24
C LEU A 32 19.89 -11.46 -0.21
N GLU A 33 21.17 -11.51 0.12
CA GLU A 33 21.67 -12.35 1.22
C GLU A 33 21.07 -11.89 2.57
N PRO A 34 20.94 -12.81 3.54
CA PRO A 34 20.50 -12.46 4.88
C PRO A 34 21.42 -11.39 5.49
N GLY A 35 20.86 -10.22 5.77
CA GLY A 35 21.62 -9.08 6.23
C GLY A 35 20.75 -7.83 6.44
N PRO A 36 21.35 -6.75 6.96
CA PRO A 36 20.62 -5.52 7.31
C PRO A 36 19.89 -4.89 6.12
N GLU A 37 20.41 -5.03 4.91
CA GLU A 37 19.78 -4.53 3.69
C GLU A 37 18.50 -5.30 3.35
N ARG A 38 18.53 -6.63 3.46
CA ARG A 38 17.35 -7.49 3.31
C ARG A 38 16.29 -7.16 4.36
N ASP A 39 16.70 -7.02 5.62
CA ASP A 39 15.79 -6.66 6.72
C ASP A 39 15.15 -5.28 6.55
N ALA A 40 15.89 -4.31 6.01
CA ALA A 40 15.36 -2.98 5.69
C ALA A 40 14.28 -3.06 4.60
N LEU A 41 14.50 -3.85 3.54
CA LEU A 41 13.52 -4.07 2.48
C LEU A 41 12.28 -4.81 2.98
N LEU A 42 12.45 -5.85 3.81
CA LEU A 42 11.33 -6.58 4.42
C LEU A 42 10.52 -5.69 5.35
N SER A 43 11.19 -4.85 6.15
CA SER A 43 10.53 -3.87 7.03
C SER A 43 9.72 -2.86 6.22
N LYS A 44 10.27 -2.39 5.09
CA LYS A 44 9.57 -1.47 4.18
C LYS A 44 8.38 -2.15 3.51
N ALA A 45 8.54 -3.37 3.03
CA ALA A 45 7.46 -4.17 2.46
C ALA A 45 6.31 -4.35 3.46
N HIS A 46 6.65 -4.64 4.72
CA HIS A 46 5.67 -4.81 5.79
C HIS A 46 4.89 -3.52 6.06
N ARG A 47 5.58 -2.37 6.16
CA ARG A 47 4.93 -1.05 6.33
C ARG A 47 4.01 -0.73 5.17
N ASN A 48 4.43 -1.00 3.93
CA ASN A 48 3.61 -0.77 2.74
C ASN A 48 2.36 -1.64 2.75
N LYS A 49 2.48 -2.93 3.10
CA LYS A 49 1.32 -3.80 3.28
C LYS A 49 0.35 -3.27 4.34
N MET A 50 0.85 -2.88 5.51
CA MET A 50 0.00 -2.31 6.56
C MET A 50 -0.71 -1.03 6.11
N ALA A 51 0.01 -0.14 5.40
CA ALA A 51 -0.58 1.08 4.86
C ALA A 51 -1.67 0.76 3.81
N ALA A 52 -1.48 -0.28 2.99
CA ALA A 52 -2.48 -0.75 2.06
C ALA A 52 -3.74 -1.24 2.78
N ASP A 53 -3.57 -2.06 3.82
CA ASP A 53 -4.67 -2.61 4.63
C ASP A 53 -5.46 -1.49 5.32
N ILE A 54 -4.76 -0.51 5.93
CA ILE A 54 -5.37 0.68 6.55
C ILE A 54 -6.13 1.48 5.50
N ASN A 55 -5.52 1.77 4.34
CA ASN A 55 -6.19 2.50 3.28
C ASN A 55 -7.44 1.76 2.80
N SER A 56 -7.35 0.44 2.58
CA SER A 56 -8.48 -0.38 2.19
C SER A 56 -9.61 -0.33 3.22
N CYS A 57 -9.27 -0.33 4.52
CA CYS A 57 -10.26 -0.19 5.60
C CYS A 57 -10.93 1.18 5.57
N LEU A 58 -10.18 2.26 5.32
CA LEU A 58 -10.70 3.64 5.26
C LEU A 58 -11.52 3.92 3.99
N THR A 59 -11.18 3.27 2.87
CA THR A 59 -11.88 3.45 1.59
C THR A 59 -13.03 2.47 1.39
N ALA A 60 -13.13 1.42 2.20
CA ALA A 60 -14.26 0.51 2.17
C ALA A 60 -15.54 1.28 2.54
N PRO A 61 -16.58 1.29 1.68
CA PRO A 61 -17.83 1.97 1.98
C PRO A 61 -18.42 1.34 3.24
N GLY A 62 -18.73 2.20 4.22
CA GLY A 62 -18.94 1.85 5.62
C GLY A 62 -19.68 0.53 5.83
N ARG A 63 -19.12 -0.31 6.72
CA ARG A 63 -19.88 -1.34 7.44
C ARG A 63 -21.17 -0.67 7.89
N ARG A 64 -22.30 -0.93 7.21
CA ARG A 64 -23.60 -0.42 7.63
C ARG A 64 -23.78 -0.90 9.07
N LEU A 65 -23.75 0.03 10.02
CA LEU A 65 -24.28 -0.26 11.36
C LEU A 65 -25.73 -0.71 11.13
N PRO A 66 -26.14 -1.89 11.63
CA PRO A 66 -27.54 -2.27 11.57
C PRO A 66 -28.33 -1.20 12.34
N GLY A 67 -29.34 -0.64 11.67
CA GLY A 67 -30.27 0.32 12.24
C GLY A 67 -31.25 -0.34 13.20
#